data_AF-A0A4Y2UD03-F1
#
_entry.id   AF-A0A4Y2UD03-F1
#
_cell.length_a   1.000
_cell.length_b   1.000
_cell.length_c   1.000
_cell.angle_alpha   90.00
_cell.angle_beta   90.00
_cell.angle_gamma   90.00
#
_symmetry.space_group_name_H-M   'P 1'
#
loop_
_entity.id
_entity.type
_entity.pdbx_description
1 polymer ?
#
loop_
_entity_poly.entity_id
_entity_poly.type
_entity_poly.pdbx_seq_one_letter_code
_entity_poly.pdbx_strand_id
1 'polypeptide(L)'
;MHFYALVQSTLFCAPPGAFTTTIEIGLKTCKRIGESKSMQKLGLTPFQTTFPGCEKLAGDEYQFLACQVKNAIVTLSHQVGTCKMGDPCDPTTVVDPQLRVKNVQGLRVVDASIMPTVTSGNTNIPTIMIAEKASDIIKQSIGCPNYLQPNYENFINKQ
;
A
#
# COMPACT_ATOMS: atom_id res chain seq x y z
N MET A 1 13.85 -16.49 -24.61
CA MET A 1 12.46 -16.01 -24.71
C MET A 1 12.05 -15.62 -23.28
N HIS A 2 11.84 -14.32 -23.01
CA HIS A 2 11.45 -13.83 -21.67
C HIS A 2 9.94 -13.78 -21.59
N PHE A 3 9.35 -14.53 -20.66
CA PHE A 3 7.93 -14.45 -20.34
C PHE A 3 7.75 -13.54 -19.12
N TYR A 4 6.83 -12.57 -19.21
CA TYR A 4 6.46 -11.71 -18.09
C TYR A 4 5.26 -12.28 -17.36
N ALA A 5 5.20 -12.07 -16.04
CA ALA A 5 4.02 -12.40 -15.26
C ALA A 5 2.84 -11.49 -15.63
N LEU A 6 1.64 -12.05 -15.60
CA LEU A 6 0.41 -11.26 -15.74
C LEU A 6 0.17 -10.49 -14.44
N VAL A 7 0.11 -9.16 -14.54
CA VAL A 7 -0.18 -8.26 -13.42
C VAL A 7 -1.48 -7.54 -13.73
N GLN A 8 -2.52 -7.82 -12.94
CA GLN A 8 -3.83 -7.20 -13.09
C GLN A 8 -4.26 -6.55 -11.77
N SER A 9 -4.43 -5.23 -11.78
CA SER A 9 -4.98 -4.49 -10.65
C SER A 9 -6.50 -4.50 -10.68
N THR A 10 -7.14 -4.85 -9.57
CA THR A 10 -8.59 -4.89 -9.39
C THR A 10 -9.16 -3.62 -8.73
N LEU A 11 -8.51 -2.46 -8.94
CA LEU A 11 -8.82 -1.16 -8.30
C LEU A 11 -10.31 -0.80 -8.27
N PHE A 12 -11.05 -1.13 -9.33
CA PHE A 12 -12.48 -0.82 -9.46
C PHE A 12 -13.41 -2.04 -9.30
N CYS A 13 -12.89 -3.18 -8.81
CA CYS A 13 -13.62 -4.44 -8.70
C CYS A 13 -14.17 -4.72 -7.29
N ALA A 14 -13.68 -4.00 -6.27
CA ALA A 14 -14.30 -3.94 -4.93
C ALA A 14 -15.77 -3.44 -5.04
N PRO A 15 -16.64 -3.61 -4.02
CA PRO A 15 -18.06 -3.26 -4.13
C PRO A 15 -18.25 -1.89 -4.79
N PRO A 16 -19.16 -1.77 -5.78
CA PRO A 16 -19.25 -0.61 -6.65
C PRO A 16 -19.27 0.69 -5.84
N GLY A 17 -18.29 1.56 -6.10
CA GLY A 17 -18.27 2.92 -5.54
C GLY A 17 -17.44 3.12 -4.27
N ALA A 18 -16.98 2.09 -3.55
CA ALA A 18 -16.19 2.32 -2.33
C ALA A 18 -14.88 3.08 -2.63
N PHE A 19 -14.08 2.55 -3.56
CA PHE A 19 -12.82 3.18 -3.97
C PHE A 19 -13.03 4.55 -4.61
N THR A 20 -13.93 4.64 -5.59
CA THR A 20 -14.22 5.88 -6.32
C THR A 20 -14.70 6.99 -5.39
N THR A 21 -15.60 6.68 -4.45
CA THR A 21 -16.09 7.64 -3.45
C THR A 21 -14.97 8.14 -2.56
N THR A 22 -14.08 7.26 -2.09
CA THR A 22 -12.94 7.70 -1.26
C THR A 22 -12.03 8.67 -2.02
N ILE A 23 -11.70 8.37 -3.29
CA ILE A 23 -10.87 9.26 -4.09
C ILE A 23 -11.57 10.58 -4.38
N GLU A 24 -12.87 10.56 -4.67
CA GLU A 24 -13.67 11.78 -4.87
C GLU A 24 -13.66 12.69 -3.63
N ILE A 25 -13.85 12.13 -2.44
CA ILE A 25 -13.75 12.87 -1.16
C ILE A 25 -12.34 13.48 -1.03
N GLY A 26 -11.31 12.73 -1.41
CA GLY A 26 -9.93 13.21 -1.47
C GLY A 26 -9.77 14.41 -2.41
N LEU A 27 -10.27 14.32 -3.65
CA LEU A 27 -10.21 15.39 -4.64
C LEU A 27 -10.95 16.66 -4.16
N LYS A 28 -12.14 16.51 -3.58
CA LYS A 28 -12.90 17.62 -2.98
C LYS A 28 -12.14 18.25 -1.82
N THR A 29 -11.44 17.45 -1.02
CA THR A 29 -10.59 17.94 0.08
C THR A 29 -9.39 18.71 -0.46
N CYS A 30 -8.69 18.20 -1.48
CA CYS A 30 -7.59 18.90 -2.15
C CYS A 30 -8.05 20.24 -2.74
N LYS A 31 -9.21 20.28 -3.40
CA LYS A 31 -9.82 21.51 -3.92
C LYS A 31 -10.05 22.52 -2.80
N ARG A 32 -10.65 22.11 -1.68
CA ARG A 32 -10.88 22.98 -0.52
C ARG A 32 -9.57 23.55 0.07
N ILE A 33 -8.52 22.73 0.14
CA ILE A 33 -7.19 23.17 0.61
C ILE A 33 -6.62 24.21 -0.36
N GLY A 34 -6.67 23.94 -1.67
CA GLY A 34 -6.19 24.85 -2.71
C GLY A 34 -6.94 26.18 -2.77
N GLU A 35 -8.23 26.18 -2.44
CA GLU A 35 -9.08 27.38 -2.38
C GLU A 35 -8.95 28.15 -1.05
N SER A 36 -8.17 27.65 -0.08
CA SER A 36 -8.00 28.32 1.21
C SER A 36 -7.30 29.68 1.07
N LYS A 37 -7.58 30.60 2.00
CA LYS A 37 -6.96 31.94 2.04
C LYS A 37 -5.42 31.87 2.04
N SER A 38 -4.84 30.86 2.70
CA SER A 38 -3.39 30.67 2.76
C SER A 38 -2.80 30.35 1.39
N MET A 39 -3.47 29.47 0.62
CA MET A 39 -3.04 29.13 -0.73
C MET A 39 -3.29 30.26 -1.72
N GLN A 40 -4.40 31.00 -1.59
CA GLN A 40 -4.69 32.18 -2.41
C GLN A 40 -3.63 33.29 -2.24
N LYS A 41 -3.12 33.48 -1.01
CA LYS A 41 -2.01 34.42 -0.75
C LYS A 41 -0.72 34.06 -1.49
N LEU A 42 -0.53 32.78 -1.84
CA LEU A 42 0.60 32.30 -2.64
C LEU A 42 0.33 32.41 -4.16
N GLY A 43 -0.79 32.98 -4.58
CA GLY A 43 -1.15 33.17 -5.98
C GLY A 43 -1.73 31.93 -6.66
N LEU A 44 -2.11 30.89 -5.89
CA LEU A 44 -2.77 29.72 -6.47
C LEU A 44 -4.18 30.08 -6.97
N THR A 45 -4.47 29.68 -8.20
CA THR A 45 -5.81 29.75 -8.80
C THR A 45 -6.38 28.35 -9.00
N PRO A 46 -7.70 28.17 -8.86
CA PRO A 46 -8.35 26.89 -9.15
C PRO A 46 -8.03 26.39 -10.57
N PHE A 47 -7.85 25.08 -10.72
CA PHE A 47 -7.64 24.46 -12.02
C PHE A 47 -8.93 24.55 -12.86
N GLN A 48 -8.89 25.29 -13.97
CA GLN A 48 -10.07 25.57 -14.80
C GLN A 48 -10.22 24.64 -16.01
N THR A 49 -9.20 23.84 -16.31
CA THR A 49 -9.21 22.99 -17.52
C THR A 49 -10.15 21.80 -17.33
N THR A 50 -11.05 21.59 -18.29
CA THR A 50 -11.89 20.40 -18.34
C THR A 50 -11.03 19.17 -18.66
N PHE A 51 -11.20 18.10 -17.88
CA PHE A 51 -10.38 16.89 -18.05
C PHE A 51 -10.74 16.17 -19.37
N PRO A 52 -9.75 15.82 -20.21
CA PRO A 52 -9.99 15.16 -21.49
C PRO A 52 -10.81 13.87 -21.36
N GLY A 53 -11.86 13.72 -22.16
CA GLY A 53 -12.76 12.56 -22.13
C GLY A 53 -13.89 12.64 -21.09
N CYS A 54 -13.92 13.70 -20.27
CA CYS A 54 -14.96 13.95 -19.27
C CYS A 54 -15.75 15.24 -19.55
N GLU A 55 -15.61 15.85 -20.73
CA GLU A 55 -16.13 17.18 -21.05
C GLU A 55 -17.65 17.28 -20.92
N LYS A 56 -18.36 16.23 -21.35
CA LYS A 56 -19.82 16.16 -21.29
C LYS A 56 -20.37 16.05 -19.87
N LEU A 57 -19.52 15.70 -18.91
CA LEU A 57 -19.91 15.47 -17.51
C LEU A 57 -19.68 16.71 -16.65
N ALA A 58 -19.12 17.80 -17.18
CA ALA A 58 -18.76 19.00 -16.41
C ALA A 58 -19.94 19.64 -15.65
N GLY A 59 -21.19 19.40 -16.05
CA GLY A 59 -22.39 19.87 -15.36
C GLY A 59 -22.79 19.08 -14.10
N ASP A 60 -22.22 17.88 -13.90
CA ASP A 60 -22.45 17.03 -12.73
C ASP A 60 -21.10 16.79 -12.04
N GLU A 61 -20.88 17.43 -10.89
CA GLU A 61 -19.61 17.35 -10.16
C GLU A 61 -19.24 15.90 -9.81
N TYR A 62 -20.21 15.08 -9.40
CA TYR A 62 -19.96 13.69 -9.02
C TYR A 62 -19.51 12.88 -10.23
N GLN A 63 -20.28 12.93 -11.32
CA GLN A 63 -19.95 12.19 -12.54
C GLN A 63 -18.63 12.66 -13.18
N PHE A 64 -18.38 13.97 -13.14
CA PHE A 64 -17.13 14.56 -13.62
C PHE A 64 -15.92 14.05 -12.84
N LEU A 65 -15.99 14.06 -11.50
CA LEU A 65 -14.92 13.56 -10.64
C LEU A 65 -14.74 12.04 -10.80
N ALA A 66 -15.82 11.27 -10.84
CA ALA A 66 -15.75 9.82 -11.05
C ALA A 66 -15.11 9.46 -12.41
N CYS A 67 -15.38 10.23 -13.46
CA CYS A 67 -14.74 10.07 -14.76
C CYS A 67 -13.24 10.38 -14.70
N GLN A 68 -12.84 11.45 -14.00
CA GLN A 68 -11.44 11.77 -13.79
C GLN A 68 -10.70 10.66 -13.04
N VAL A 69 -11.29 10.13 -11.96
CA VAL A 69 -10.67 9.03 -11.19
C VAL A 69 -10.39 7.81 -12.07
N LYS A 70 -11.29 7.48 -13.01
CA LYS A 70 -11.08 6.33 -13.92
C LYS A 70 -9.96 6.57 -14.94
N ASN A 71 -9.82 7.79 -15.44
CA ASN A 71 -8.90 8.10 -16.53
C ASN A 71 -7.52 8.61 -16.07
N ALA A 72 -7.43 9.16 -14.85
CA ALA A 72 -6.22 9.81 -14.34
C ALA A 72 -5.47 8.98 -13.29
N ILE A 73 -6.02 7.82 -12.87
CA ILE A 73 -5.42 7.06 -11.78
C ILE A 73 -4.07 6.47 -12.18
N VAL A 74 -3.11 6.63 -11.28
CA VAL A 74 -1.79 6.01 -11.37
C VAL A 74 -1.48 5.27 -10.08
N THR A 75 -0.65 4.25 -10.17
CA THR A 75 -0.13 3.56 -8.98
C THR A 75 0.99 4.39 -8.34
N LEU A 76 1.06 4.36 -7.01
CA LEU A 76 2.23 4.84 -6.26
C LEU A 76 3.30 3.75 -6.10
N SER A 77 3.18 2.63 -6.80
CA SER A 77 4.12 1.49 -6.76
C SER A 77 4.28 0.86 -5.37
N HIS A 78 3.15 0.74 -4.65
CA HIS A 78 3.08 0.11 -3.32
C HIS A 78 2.35 -1.25 -3.36
N GLN A 79 2.72 -2.12 -4.30
CA GLN A 79 2.13 -3.46 -4.39
C GLN A 79 2.62 -4.34 -3.24
N VAL A 80 1.67 -5.01 -2.56
CA VAL A 80 1.92 -5.85 -1.38
C VAL A 80 0.95 -7.04 -1.33
N GLY A 81 1.17 -7.98 -0.41
CA GLY A 81 0.15 -8.98 -0.04
C GLY A 81 -0.02 -10.19 -0.95
N THR A 82 0.80 -10.33 -1.99
CA THR A 82 0.75 -11.50 -2.91
C THR A 82 1.18 -12.82 -2.26
N CYS A 83 1.89 -12.77 -1.13
CA CYS A 83 2.26 -13.93 -0.31
C CYS A 83 1.92 -13.68 1.17
N LYS A 84 0.70 -13.21 1.44
CA LYS A 84 0.33 -12.69 2.77
C LYS A 84 0.70 -13.62 3.93
N MET A 85 1.26 -13.01 4.97
CA MET A 85 1.51 -13.61 6.28
C MET A 85 0.20 -13.69 7.08
N GLY A 86 0.02 -14.74 7.86
CA GLY A 86 -1.07 -14.81 8.83
C GLY A 86 -1.16 -16.15 9.56
N ASP A 87 -2.34 -16.46 10.07
CA ASP A 87 -2.62 -17.73 10.73
C ASP A 87 -2.30 -18.92 9.79
N PRO A 88 -1.49 -19.91 10.21
CA PRO A 88 -1.24 -21.13 9.43
C PRO A 88 -2.52 -21.88 9.01
N CYS A 89 -3.58 -21.79 9.82
CA CYS A 89 -4.88 -22.43 9.57
C CYS A 89 -5.75 -21.64 8.58
N ASP A 90 -5.46 -20.36 8.32
CA ASP A 90 -6.18 -19.60 7.28
C ASP A 90 -5.75 -20.11 5.89
N PRO A 91 -6.67 -20.65 5.06
CA PRO A 91 -6.33 -21.18 3.75
C PRO A 91 -5.83 -20.11 2.78
N THR A 92 -6.09 -18.83 3.05
CA THR A 92 -5.69 -17.71 2.18
C THR A 92 -4.29 -17.19 2.49
N THR A 93 -3.64 -17.64 3.56
CA THR A 93 -2.25 -17.27 3.90
C THR A 93 -1.24 -18.12 3.14
N VAL A 94 -0.09 -17.52 2.81
CA VAL A 94 1.01 -18.19 2.10
C VAL A 94 2.18 -18.47 3.04
N VAL A 95 2.50 -17.52 3.92
CA VAL A 95 3.53 -17.68 4.95
C VAL A 95 2.93 -17.58 6.35
N ASP A 96 3.55 -18.27 7.30
CA ASP A 96 3.19 -18.18 8.72
C ASP A 96 3.83 -16.96 9.42
N PRO A 97 3.56 -16.69 10.71
CA PRO A 97 4.16 -15.55 11.43
C PRO A 97 5.69 -15.63 11.60
N GLN A 98 6.29 -16.77 11.27
CA GLN A 98 7.73 -16.97 11.21
C GLN A 98 8.26 -16.83 9.77
N LEU A 99 7.44 -16.33 8.85
CA LEU A 99 7.75 -16.12 7.44
C LEU A 99 8.05 -17.40 6.65
N ARG A 100 7.68 -18.57 7.18
CA ARG A 100 7.91 -19.86 6.53
C ARG A 100 6.80 -20.12 5.52
N VAL A 101 7.16 -20.59 4.33
CA VAL A 101 6.19 -20.99 3.31
C VAL A 101 5.45 -22.24 3.78
N LYS A 102 4.12 -22.21 3.75
CA LYS A 102 3.30 -23.35 4.20
C LYS A 102 3.61 -24.59 3.36
N ASN A 103 3.76 -25.72 4.04
CA ASN A 103 4.06 -27.03 3.45
C ASN A 103 5.41 -27.13 2.72
N VAL A 104 6.31 -26.15 2.86
CA VAL A 104 7.67 -26.19 2.27
C VAL A 104 8.71 -25.99 3.35
N GLN A 105 9.68 -26.90 3.42
CA GLN A 105 10.76 -26.82 4.40
C GLN A 105 11.92 -25.96 3.88
N GLY A 106 12.57 -25.23 4.78
CA GLY A 106 13.77 -24.43 4.46
C GLY A 106 13.54 -23.20 3.58
N LEU A 107 12.27 -22.82 3.31
CA LEU A 107 11.92 -21.69 2.46
C LEU A 107 11.16 -20.62 3.24
N ARG A 108 11.54 -19.36 3.03
CA ARG A 108 10.89 -18.17 3.58
C ARG A 108 10.71 -17.10 2.50
N VAL A 109 9.72 -16.22 2.69
CA VAL A 109 9.54 -15.02 1.87
C VAL A 109 9.78 -13.80 2.75
N VAL A 110 10.62 -12.86 2.29
CA VAL A 110 11.03 -11.68 3.07
C VAL A 110 11.04 -10.46 2.15
N ASP A 111 9.85 -9.92 1.87
CA ASP A 111 9.65 -8.70 1.10
C ASP A 111 8.26 -8.11 1.39
N ALA A 112 7.80 -7.16 0.57
CA ALA A 112 6.50 -6.54 0.73
C ALA A 112 5.30 -7.47 0.46
N SER A 113 5.52 -8.60 -0.23
CA SER A 113 4.45 -9.55 -0.55
C SER A 113 3.83 -10.19 0.69
N ILE A 114 4.57 -10.25 1.80
CA ILE A 114 4.11 -10.87 3.05
C ILE A 114 3.20 -9.96 3.87
N MET A 115 3.12 -8.66 3.56
CA MET A 115 2.27 -7.73 4.30
C MET A 115 0.79 -8.13 4.12
N PRO A 116 0.05 -8.44 5.21
CA PRO A 116 -1.36 -8.84 5.10
C PRO A 116 -2.27 -7.71 4.64
N THR A 117 -1.90 -6.46 4.93
CA THR A 117 -2.57 -5.24 4.48
C THR A 117 -1.52 -4.19 4.13
N VAL A 118 -1.85 -3.30 3.19
CA VAL A 118 -0.99 -2.16 2.85
C VAL A 118 -0.90 -1.20 4.03
N THR A 119 0.30 -0.70 4.30
CA THR A 119 0.52 0.32 5.33
C THR A 119 -0.02 1.67 4.88
N SER A 120 -0.45 2.52 5.82
CA SER A 120 -0.95 3.88 5.50
C SER A 120 0.12 4.83 4.94
N GLY A 121 1.41 4.49 5.10
CA GLY A 121 2.54 5.23 4.55
C GLY A 121 3.27 4.47 3.44
N ASN A 122 4.37 5.04 2.96
CA ASN A 122 5.20 4.44 1.93
C ASN A 122 5.77 3.09 2.38
N THR A 123 5.70 2.09 1.50
CA THR A 123 6.01 0.68 1.83
C THR A 123 7.50 0.39 2.01
N ASN A 124 8.39 1.30 1.58
CA ASN A 124 9.84 1.10 1.65
C ASN A 124 10.34 0.82 3.09
N ILE A 125 9.98 1.68 4.05
CA ILE A 125 10.41 1.51 5.45
C ILE A 125 9.82 0.25 6.08
N PRO A 126 8.51 -0.05 5.94
CA PRO A 126 7.94 -1.33 6.33
C PRO A 126 8.67 -2.54 5.74
N THR A 127 9.07 -2.51 4.46
CA THR A 127 9.81 -3.61 3.82
C THR A 127 11.20 -3.79 4.43
N ILE A 128 11.92 -2.70 4.71
CA ILE A 128 13.21 -2.75 5.40
C ILE A 128 13.03 -3.36 6.81
N MET A 129 12.01 -2.92 7.55
CA MET A 129 11.72 -3.44 8.88
C MET A 129 11.35 -4.93 8.87
N ILE A 130 10.64 -5.40 7.84
CA ILE A 130 10.37 -6.83 7.63
C ILE A 130 11.69 -7.59 7.47
N ALA A 131 12.62 -7.07 6.66
CA ALA A 131 13.92 -7.70 6.46
C ALA A 131 14.75 -7.75 7.76
N GLU A 132 14.78 -6.65 8.51
CA GLU A 132 15.45 -6.60 9.83
C GLU A 132 14.87 -7.64 10.79
N LYS A 133 13.54 -7.68 10.92
CA LYS A 133 12.87 -8.66 11.78
C LYS A 133 13.09 -10.10 11.32
N ALA A 134 13.09 -10.33 10.00
CA ALA A 134 13.36 -11.66 9.45
C ALA A 134 14.78 -12.14 9.75
N SER A 135 15.78 -11.25 9.70
CA SER A 135 17.15 -11.55 10.08
C SER A 135 17.23 -12.10 11.51
N ASP A 136 16.54 -11.46 12.46
CA ASP A 136 16.46 -11.94 13.84
C ASP A 136 15.82 -13.32 13.94
N ILE A 137 14.68 -13.53 13.27
CA ILE A 137 13.98 -14.82 13.31
C ILE A 137 14.88 -15.93 12.71
N ILE A 138 15.58 -15.65 11.61
CA ILE A 138 16.46 -16.62 10.97
C ILE A 138 17.63 -16.97 11.89
N LYS A 139 18.32 -15.98 12.46
CA LYS A 139 19.44 -16.19 13.39
C LYS A 139 19.04 -17.01 14.62
N GLN A 140 17.83 -16.77 15.14
CA GLN A 140 17.27 -17.58 16.24
C GLN A 140 16.98 -19.02 15.80
N SER A 141 16.43 -19.22 14.60
CA SER A 141 16.06 -20.56 14.13
C SER A 141 17.24 -21.47 13.81
N ILE A 142 18.39 -20.91 13.42
CA ILE A 142 19.60 -21.69 13.08
C ILE A 142 20.53 -21.92 14.29
N GLY A 143 20.14 -21.46 15.49
CA GLY A 143 20.93 -21.66 16.71
C GLY A 143 22.30 -21.01 16.65
N CYS A 144 22.40 -19.77 16.15
CA CYS A 144 23.68 -19.09 15.98
C CYS A 144 24.36 -18.86 17.35
N PRO A 145 25.55 -19.45 17.63
CA PRO A 145 26.14 -19.53 18.98
C PRO A 145 26.39 -18.16 19.65
N ASN A 146 26.57 -17.11 18.85
CA ASN A 146 26.90 -15.76 19.31
C ASN A 146 25.78 -14.75 19.03
N TYR A 147 24.54 -15.20 18.76
CA TYR A 147 23.43 -14.28 18.58
C TYR A 147 22.98 -13.71 19.94
N LEU A 148 23.45 -12.50 20.24
CA LEU A 148 22.89 -11.68 21.30
C LEU A 148 21.51 -11.21 20.84
N GLN A 149 20.44 -11.64 21.52
CA GLN A 149 19.11 -11.08 21.26
C GLN A 149 19.18 -9.56 21.45
N PRO A 150 18.75 -8.75 20.46
CA PRO A 150 18.66 -7.32 20.67
C PRO A 150 17.66 -7.05 21.80
N ASN A 151 18.07 -6.30 22.83
CA ASN A 151 17.18 -5.93 23.93
C ASN A 151 16.25 -4.78 23.48
N TYR A 152 15.14 -5.16 22.87
CA TYR A 152 14.13 -4.24 22.34
C TYR A 152 13.33 -3.50 23.44
N GLU A 153 13.31 -4.00 24.69
CA GLU A 153 12.66 -3.29 25.81
C GLU A 153 13.33 -1.95 26.10
N ASN A 154 14.65 -1.86 25.94
CA ASN A 154 15.40 -0.62 26.11
C ASN A 154 15.17 0.41 24.98
N PHE A 155 14.66 -0.02 23.82
CA PHE A 155 14.34 0.87 22.70
C PHE A 155 12.93 1.45 22.80
N ILE A 156 11.95 0.68 23.29
CA ILE A 156 10.56 1.15 23.46
C ILE A 156 10.45 2.12 24.65
N ASN A 157 11.19 1.88 25.73
CA ASN A 157 11.14 2.71 26.95
C ASN A 157 12.00 3.99 26.88
N LYS A 158 12.50 4.37 25.69
CA LYS A 158 13.33 5.57 25.47
C LYS A 158 12.61 6.70 24.70
N GLN A 159 11.30 6.57 24.46
CA GLN A 159 10.42 7.67 24.04
C GLN A 159 9.64 8.21 25.23
#